data_AF-A0A6I2FTH2-F1
#
_entry.id   AF-A0A6I2FTH2-F1
#
_cell.length_a   1.000
_cell.length_b   1.000
_cell.length_c   1.000
_cell.angle_alpha   90.00
_cell.angle_beta   90.00
_cell.angle_gamma   90.00
#
_symmetry.space_group_name_H-M   'P 1'
#
loop_
_entity.id
_entity.type
_entity.pdbx_description
1 polymer ?
#
loop_
_entity_poly.entity_id
_entity_poly.type
_entity_poly.pdbx_seq_one_letter_code
_entity_poly.pdbx_strand_id
1 'polypeptide(L)'
;MLPDLKPDADGGYTFYVQQESPGADKESNWLPEPEGPFVLIKRLYWPDEAAINGTWKAPLPQQVARFRREASGVCADGHRRI
;
A
#
# COMPACT_ATOMS: atom_id res chain seq x y z
N MET A 1 0.69 18.08 -10.18
CA MET A 1 0.99 17.01 -9.21
C MET A 1 -0.31 16.27 -8.93
N LEU A 2 -0.29 14.94 -8.82
CA LEU A 2 -1.50 14.16 -8.51
C LEU A 2 -2.07 14.65 -7.16
N PRO A 3 -3.28 15.24 -7.13
CA PRO A 3 -3.75 16.01 -5.96
C PRO A 3 -4.00 15.15 -4.72
N ASP A 4 -4.16 13.84 -4.89
CA ASP A 4 -4.67 12.96 -3.84
C ASP A 4 -3.58 12.12 -3.14
N LEU A 5 -2.32 12.23 -3.58
CA LEU A 5 -1.20 11.48 -2.98
C LEU A 5 -0.58 12.25 -1.81
N LYS A 6 -0.31 11.53 -0.72
CA LYS A 6 0.33 12.07 0.47
C LYS A 6 1.83 11.77 0.47
N PRO A 7 2.73 12.78 0.45
CA PRO A 7 4.15 12.55 0.55
C PRO A 7 4.55 12.16 1.97
N ASP A 8 5.64 11.40 2.07
CA ASP A 8 6.32 11.07 3.32
C ASP A 8 7.17 12.26 3.81
N ALA A 9 7.68 12.18 5.04
CA ALA A 9 8.46 13.28 5.65
C ALA A 9 9.77 13.60 4.92
N ASP A 10 10.31 12.64 4.18
CA ASP A 10 11.49 12.76 3.32
C ASP A 10 11.17 13.27 1.90
N GLY A 11 9.90 13.52 1.60
CA GLY A 11 9.41 13.94 0.28
C GLY A 11 9.20 12.79 -0.70
N GLY A 12 9.40 11.54 -0.26
CA GLY A 12 9.06 10.34 -1.02
C GLY A 12 7.56 10.02 -1.01
N TYR A 13 7.21 8.87 -1.59
CA TYR A 13 5.86 8.32 -1.53
C TYR A 13 5.92 6.82 -1.21
N THR A 14 5.18 6.43 -0.18
CA THR A 14 4.94 5.03 0.16
C THR A 14 3.59 4.58 -0.38
N PHE A 15 3.58 3.55 -1.22
CA PHE A 15 2.37 2.93 -1.75
C PHE A 15 2.07 1.59 -1.08
N TYR A 16 0.81 1.39 -0.71
CA TYR A 16 0.32 0.12 -0.16
C TYR A 16 -0.40 -0.66 -1.25
N VAL A 17 -0.02 -1.92 -1.48
CA VAL A 17 -0.65 -2.78 -2.48
C VAL A 17 -1.19 -4.02 -1.78
N GLN A 18 -2.52 -4.08 -1.65
CA GLN A 18 -3.22 -5.18 -0.98
C GLN A 18 -4.73 -5.09 -1.27
N GLN A 19 -5.45 -6.19 -1.04
CA GLN A 19 -6.90 -6.28 -1.30
C GLN A 19 -7.74 -5.39 -0.39
N GLU A 20 -7.40 -5.30 0.90
CA GLU A 20 -8.15 -4.53 1.89
C GLU A 20 -7.49 -3.18 2.18
N SER A 21 -8.28 -2.17 2.55
CA SER A 21 -7.74 -0.86 2.94
C SER A 21 -6.81 -1.00 4.17
N PRO A 22 -5.60 -0.40 4.14
CA PRO A 22 -4.65 -0.41 5.25
C PRO A 22 -5.03 0.58 6.39
N GLY A 23 -6.18 1.24 6.31
CA GLY A 23 -6.66 2.23 7.28
C GLY A 23 -6.79 3.63 6.66
N ALA A 24 -7.69 4.44 7.23
CA ALA A 24 -8.07 5.76 6.70
C ALA A 24 -6.88 6.73 6.54
N ASP A 25 -5.82 6.57 7.33
CA ASP A 25 -4.60 7.39 7.27
C ASP A 25 -3.71 7.07 6.06
N LYS A 26 -3.90 5.91 5.43
CA LYS A 26 -3.07 5.35 4.36
C LYS A 26 -3.81 5.17 3.02
N GLU A 27 -5.11 5.41 2.99
CA GLU A 27 -5.96 5.21 1.80
C GLU A 27 -5.53 6.06 0.60
N SER A 28 -5.02 7.27 0.83
CA SER A 28 -4.50 8.16 -0.23
C SER A 28 -3.42 7.50 -1.11
N ASN A 29 -2.61 6.61 -0.55
CA ASN A 29 -1.53 5.93 -1.28
C ASN A 29 -1.78 4.41 -1.40
N TRP A 30 -3.04 3.97 -1.29
CA TRP A 30 -3.40 2.57 -1.39
C TRP A 30 -3.89 2.21 -2.80
N LEU A 31 -3.38 1.08 -3.31
CA LEU A 31 -3.79 0.47 -4.56
C LEU A 31 -4.48 -0.87 -4.25
N PRO A 32 -5.79 -1.00 -4.54
CA PRO A 32 -6.50 -2.26 -4.35
C PRO A 32 -6.03 -3.28 -5.38
N GLU A 33 -5.76 -4.51 -4.92
CA GLU A 33 -5.37 -5.62 -5.79
C GLU A 33 -6.29 -6.83 -5.56
N PRO A 34 -6.73 -7.55 -6.62
CA PRO A 34 -7.44 -8.82 -6.48
C PRO A 34 -6.67 -9.90 -5.72
N GLU A 35 -7.41 -10.92 -5.27
CA GLU A 35 -6.82 -12.13 -4.73
C GLU A 35 -6.12 -12.92 -5.84
N GLY A 36 -4.82 -13.19 -5.68
CA GLY A 36 -4.03 -14.00 -6.58
C GLY A 36 -2.69 -13.39 -6.96
N PRO A 37 -1.96 -14.00 -7.90
CA PRO A 37 -0.71 -13.46 -8.43
C PRO A 37 -0.97 -12.18 -9.22
N PHE A 38 -0.11 -11.18 -9.03
CA PHE A 38 -0.17 -9.92 -9.75
C PHE A 38 1.22 -9.42 -10.14
N VAL A 39 1.25 -8.41 -11.01
CA VAL A 39 2.49 -7.79 -11.51
C VAL A 39 2.45 -6.29 -11.23
N LEU A 40 3.52 -5.78 -10.62
CA LEU A 40 3.72 -4.34 -10.44
C LEU A 40 4.58 -3.78 -11.56
N ILE A 41 4.03 -2.81 -12.29
CA ILE A 41 4.74 -2.11 -13.38
C ILE A 41 4.94 -0.66 -12.97
N LYS A 42 6.21 -0.25 -12.86
CA LYS A 42 6.58 1.15 -12.66
C LYS A 42 6.90 1.78 -14.00
N ARG A 43 6.21 2.87 -14.34
CA ARG A 43 6.43 3.62 -15.58
C ARG A 43 7.15 4.93 -15.26
N LEU A 44 8.28 5.16 -15.91
CA LEU A 44 8.97 6.44 -15.88
C LEU A 44 8.66 7.20 -17.17
N TYR A 45 8.22 8.44 -17.03
CA TYR A 45 7.97 9.33 -18.16
C TYR A 45 9.11 10.34 -18.22
N TRP A 46 9.87 10.29 -19.32
CA TRP A 46 11.06 11.12 -19.51
C TRP A 46 12.06 11.00 -18.33
N PRO A 47 12.57 9.79 -18.05
CA PRO A 47 13.52 9.59 -16.96
C PRO A 47 14.83 10.31 -17.21
N ASP A 48 15.50 10.66 -16.12
CA ASP A 48 16.88 11.12 -16.15
C ASP A 48 17.85 10.01 -16.62
N GLU A 49 19.03 10.38 -17.07
CA GLU A 49 20.03 9.47 -17.65
C GLU A 49 20.40 8.34 -16.66
N ALA A 50 20.39 8.64 -15.36
CA ALA A 50 20.67 7.67 -14.31
C ALA A 50 19.74 6.45 -14.33
N ALA A 51 18.47 6.64 -14.71
CA ALA A 51 17.52 5.53 -14.84
C ALA A 51 17.64 4.82 -16.21
N ILE A 52 18.12 5.51 -17.24
CA ILE A 52 18.36 4.92 -18.58
C ILE A 52 19.61 4.04 -18.57
N ASN A 53 20.70 4.52 -17.98
CA ASN A 53 21.97 3.78 -17.88
C ASN A 53 22.00 2.77 -16.73
N GLY A 54 20.94 2.73 -15.90
CA GLY A 54 20.75 1.75 -14.84
C GLY A 54 21.56 2.00 -13.57
N THR A 55 22.18 3.17 -13.41
CA THR A 55 22.84 3.58 -12.15
C THR A 55 21.83 3.80 -11.03
N TRP A 56 20.67 4.40 -11.35
CA TRP A 56 19.53 4.43 -10.45
C TRP A 56 18.85 3.05 -10.41
N LYS A 57 18.56 2.58 -9.20
CA LYS A 57 17.83 1.32 -8.98
C LYS A 57 16.43 1.64 -8.46
N ALA A 58 15.44 1.10 -9.16
CA ALA A 58 14.06 1.27 -8.76
C ALA A 58 13.80 0.56 -7.42
N PRO A 59 13.03 1.14 -6.49
CA PRO A 59 12.79 0.56 -5.17
C PRO A 59 12.05 -0.78 -5.28
N LEU A 60 12.51 -1.79 -4.54
CA LEU A 60 11.87 -3.10 -4.52
C LEU A 60 10.65 -3.07 -3.60
N PRO A 61 9.52 -3.67 -4.00
CA PRO A 61 8.39 -3.84 -3.10
C PRO A 61 8.80 -4.72 -1.92
N GLN A 62 8.35 -4.35 -0.73
CA GLN A 62 8.59 -5.11 0.49
C GLN A 62 7.30 -5.80 0.91
N GLN A 63 7.40 -7.10 1.20
CA GLN A 63 6.28 -7.81 1.82
C GLN A 63 6.18 -7.35 3.27
N VAL A 64 5.14 -6.58 3.57
CA VAL A 64 4.81 -6.23 4.94
C VAL A 64 4.08 -7.40 5.59
N ALA A 65 4.29 -7.61 6.89
CA ALA A 65 3.50 -8.58 7.64
C ALA A 65 2.01 -8.27 7.42
N ARG A 66 1.20 -9.30 7.15
CA ARG A 66 -0.26 -9.10 7.06
C ARG A 66 -0.69 -8.36 8.32
N PHE A 67 -1.32 -7.20 8.13
CA PHE A 67 -2.03 -6.51 9.20
C PHE A 67 -3.11 -7.47 9.70
N ARG A 68 -2.78 -8.26 10.73
CA ARG A 68 -3.80 -8.97 11.49
C ARG A 68 -4.59 -7.86 12.17
N ARG A 69 -5.82 -7.61 11.71
CA ARG A 69 -6.77 -6.89 12.57
C ARG A 69 -6.82 -7.70 13.86
N GLU A 70 -6.38 -7.10 14.96
CA GLU A 70 -7.08 -7.35 16.20
C GLU A 70 -8.53 -7.01 15.90
N ALA A 71 -9.38 -8.04 15.88
CA ALA A 71 -10.81 -7.86 15.76
C ALA A 71 -11.17 -6.85 16.84
N SER A 72 -11.59 -5.65 16.43
CA SER A 72 -12.19 -4.67 17.32
C SER A 72 -13.26 -5.43 18.09
N GLY A 73 -13.00 -5.66 19.37
CA GLY A 73 -13.83 -6.48 20.23
C GLY A 73 -15.24 -5.93 20.25
N VAL A 74 -16.14 -6.62 19.57
CA VAL A 74 -17.57 -6.63 19.91
C VAL A 74 -17.85 -8.03 20.44
N CYS A 75 -17.33 -8.30 21.63
CA CYS A 75 -18.00 -9.20 22.56
C CYS A 75 -18.97 -8.31 23.36
N ALA A 76 -20.14 -8.04 22.78
CA ALA A 76 -21.28 -7.48 23.49
C ALA A 76 -22.43 -8.48 23.34
N ASP A 77 -22.38 -9.46 24.24
CA ASP A 77 -23.48 -9.91 25.09
C ASP A 77 -24.76 -10.51 24.45
N GLY A 78 -25.15 -11.65 25.02
CA GLY A 78 -26.58 -11.91 25.24
C GLY A 78 -27.36 -12.79 24.25
N HIS A 79 -26.82 -13.92 23.77
CA HIS A 79 -27.70 -15.01 23.33
C HIS A 79 -27.67 -16.18 24.32
N ARG A 80 -28.60 -16.08 25.28
CA ARG A 80 -29.11 -17.15 26.14
C ARG A 80 -29.37 -18.40 25.31
N ARG A 81 -28.56 -19.44 25.49
CA ARG A 81 -29.00 -20.82 25.30
C ARG A 81 -29.41 -21.34 26.68
N ILE A 82 -30.69 -21.74 26.75
CA ILE A 82 -31.34 -22.63 27.74
C ILE A 82 -30.72 -22.69 29.14
#